data_AF-A0A1H5M5H5-F1
#
_entry.id   AF-A0A1H5M5H5-F1
#
_cell.length_a   1.000
_cell.length_b   1.000
_cell.length_c   1.000
_cell.angle_alpha   90.00
_cell.angle_beta   90.00
_cell.angle_gamma   90.00
#
_symmetry.space_group_name_H-M   'P 1'
#
loop_
_entity.id
_entity.type
_entity.pdbx_description
1 polymer ?
#
loop_
_entity_poly.entity_id
_entity_poly.type
_entity_poly.pdbx_seq_one_letter_code
_entity_poly.pdbx_strand_id
1 'polypeptide(L)'
;MPALPLSLTTMCALASEASLLPRVRMAIAVIAQEVFVEASTSPGYPLRWNLAKTVLSPSEAQAASMMVGLVVSPTLLAAAAAASSTDTATMAAAISDEQILEAVRAGWNAVAGVGPAPTAETMNATT
;
A
#
# COMPACT_ATOMS: atom_id res chain seq x y z
N MET A 1 -18.15 -13.57 9.25
CA MET A 1 -17.01 -12.91 8.60
C MET A 1 -17.29 -11.41 8.60
N PRO A 2 -16.32 -10.53 8.87
CA PRO A 2 -16.53 -9.10 8.67
C PRO A 2 -16.91 -8.87 7.20
N ALA A 3 -17.95 -8.08 6.96
CA ALA A 3 -18.34 -7.72 5.60
C ALA A 3 -17.23 -6.88 4.98
N LEU A 4 -16.80 -7.25 3.77
CA LEU A 4 -15.84 -6.45 3.02
C LEU A 4 -16.49 -5.13 2.62
N PRO A 5 -15.77 -3.99 2.70
CA PRO A 5 -16.32 -2.68 2.34
C PRO A 5 -16.65 -2.58 0.85
N LEU A 6 -16.04 -3.43 0.01
CA LEU A 6 -16.28 -3.56 -1.42
C LEU A 6 -16.41 -5.03 -1.80
N SER A 7 -17.18 -5.33 -2.85
CA SER A 7 -17.25 -6.68 -3.40
C SER A 7 -15.91 -7.11 -4.02
N LEU A 8 -15.63 -8.42 -4.09
CA LEU A 8 -14.40 -8.92 -4.72
C LEU A 8 -14.30 -8.50 -6.20
N THR A 9 -15.42 -8.55 -6.93
CA THR A 9 -15.48 -8.10 -8.32
C THR A 9 -15.11 -6.64 -8.46
N THR A 10 -15.60 -5.78 -7.55
CA THR A 10 -15.25 -4.35 -7.51
C THR A 10 -13.77 -4.13 -7.24
N MET A 11 -13.20 -4.86 -6.27
CA MET A 11 -11.76 -4.77 -5.98
C MET A 11 -10.90 -5.21 -7.16
N CYS A 12 -11.28 -6.29 -7.87
CA CYS A 12 -10.57 -6.73 -9.07
C CYS A 12 -10.62 -5.68 -10.20
N ALA A 13 -11.77 -5.05 -10.39
CA ALA A 13 -11.93 -3.99 -11.39
C ALA A 13 -11.09 -2.76 -11.03
N LEU A 14 -11.12 -2.33 -9.77
CA LEU A 14 -10.30 -1.23 -9.27
C LEU A 14 -8.80 -1.52 -9.38
N ALA A 15 -8.37 -2.76 -9.11
CA ALA A 15 -6.97 -3.16 -9.30
C ALA A 15 -6.53 -3.18 -10.77
N SER A 16 -7.46 -3.13 -11.72
CA SER A 16 -7.19 -3.04 -13.15
C SER A 16 -7.36 -1.61 -13.69
N GLU A 17 -7.66 -0.64 -12.84
CA GLU A 17 -7.95 0.74 -13.22
C GLU A 17 -6.68 1.46 -13.69
N ALA A 18 -6.67 1.85 -14.97
CA ALA A 18 -5.48 2.36 -15.65
C ALA A 18 -4.93 3.65 -15.03
N SER A 19 -5.81 4.49 -14.47
CA SER A 19 -5.42 5.76 -13.86
C SER A 19 -4.60 5.61 -12.57
N LEU A 20 -4.68 4.47 -11.87
CA LEU A 20 -3.89 4.20 -10.66
C LEU A 20 -2.46 3.73 -10.96
N LEU A 21 -2.25 3.06 -12.08
CA LEU A 21 -0.97 2.42 -12.42
C LEU A 21 0.24 3.36 -12.41
N PRO A 22 0.23 4.53 -13.08
CA PRO A 22 1.37 5.45 -13.04
C PRO A 22 1.61 6.02 -11.64
N ARG A 23 0.54 6.23 -10.85
CA ARG A 23 0.63 6.76 -9.48
C ARG A 23 1.30 5.74 -8.55
N VAL A 24 0.88 4.48 -8.60
CA VAL A 24 1.51 3.37 -7.87
C VAL A 24 2.96 3.19 -8.27
N ARG A 25 3.26 3.24 -9.57
CA ARG A 25 4.63 3.14 -10.07
C ARG A 25 5.52 4.24 -9.48
N MET A 26 5.02 5.47 -9.42
CA MET A 26 5.74 6.59 -8.82
C MET A 26 5.89 6.41 -7.30
N ALA A 27 4.84 6.02 -6.61
CA ALA A 27 4.88 5.78 -5.16
C ALA A 27 5.91 4.70 -4.78
N ILE A 28 6.00 3.61 -5.53
CA ILE A 28 7.03 2.57 -5.33
C ILE A 28 8.44 3.15 -5.45
N ALA A 29 8.69 3.97 -6.49
CA ALA A 29 9.99 4.60 -6.69
C ALA A 29 10.33 5.59 -5.56
N VAL A 30 9.33 6.36 -5.08
CA VAL A 30 9.49 7.28 -3.95
C VAL A 30 9.86 6.51 -2.67
N ILE A 31 9.12 5.44 -2.32
CA ILE A 31 9.43 4.63 -1.14
C ILE A 31 10.79 3.95 -1.26
N ALA A 32 11.17 3.49 -2.46
CA ALA A 32 12.52 2.95 -2.69
C ALA A 32 13.62 3.98 -2.37
N GLN A 33 13.42 5.24 -2.80
CA GLN A 33 14.34 6.34 -2.50
C GLN A 33 14.40 6.66 -1.01
N GLU A 34 13.25 6.67 -0.31
CA GLU A 34 13.21 6.85 1.15
C GLU A 34 14.03 5.78 1.87
N VAL A 35 13.91 4.52 1.47
CA VAL A 35 14.68 3.41 2.05
C VAL A 35 16.18 3.55 1.78
N PHE A 36 16.59 4.13 0.65
CA PHE A 36 18.01 4.32 0.34
C PHE A 36 18.72 5.33 1.25
N VAL A 37 17.97 6.26 1.85
CA VAL A 37 18.52 7.28 2.76
C VAL A 37 18.22 6.97 4.23
N GLU A 38 17.52 5.87 4.51
CA GLU A 38 17.16 5.46 5.87
C GLU A 38 18.37 4.90 6.63
N ALA A 39 18.40 5.10 7.95
CA ALA A 39 19.42 4.52 8.82
C ALA A 39 19.39 2.98 8.76
N SER A 40 20.56 2.36 8.66
CA SER A 40 20.69 0.90 8.58
C SER A 40 20.22 0.16 9.85
N THR A 41 20.08 0.88 10.95
CA THR A 41 19.53 0.39 12.22
C THR A 41 18.01 0.34 12.25
N SER A 42 17.33 0.80 11.21
CA SER A 42 15.87 0.85 11.18
C SER A 42 15.26 -0.57 11.09
N PRO A 43 14.10 -0.82 11.73
CA PRO A 43 13.48 -2.14 11.73
C PRO A 43 13.27 -2.71 10.32
N GLY A 44 13.69 -3.95 10.09
CA GLY A 44 13.53 -4.62 8.80
C GLY A 44 14.37 -4.04 7.66
N TYR A 45 15.29 -3.10 7.92
CA TYR A 45 16.09 -2.41 6.90
C TYR A 45 16.77 -3.35 5.90
N PRO A 46 17.46 -4.45 6.29
CA PRO A 46 18.12 -5.31 5.30
C PRO A 46 17.17 -5.86 4.23
N LEU A 47 15.93 -6.19 4.59
CA LEU A 47 14.92 -6.67 3.64
C LEU A 47 14.33 -5.52 2.82
N ARG A 48 13.98 -4.40 3.44
CA ARG A 48 13.45 -3.22 2.72
C ARG A 48 14.47 -2.68 1.71
N TRP A 49 15.74 -2.62 2.07
CA TRP A 49 16.83 -2.24 1.16
C TRP A 49 16.94 -3.19 -0.03
N ASN A 50 16.83 -4.51 0.21
CA ASN A 50 16.85 -5.50 -0.87
C ASN A 50 15.65 -5.34 -1.80
N LEU A 51 14.46 -5.04 -1.28
CA LEU A 51 13.28 -4.71 -2.08
C LEU A 51 13.51 -3.45 -2.92
N ALA A 52 13.96 -2.35 -2.28
CA ALA A 52 14.24 -1.07 -2.94
C ALA A 52 15.13 -1.19 -4.17
N LYS A 53 16.20 -2.01 -4.08
CA LYS A 53 17.10 -2.28 -5.21
C LYS A 53 16.42 -2.86 -6.45
N THR A 54 15.32 -3.60 -6.28
CA THR A 54 14.63 -4.26 -7.40
C THR A 54 13.59 -3.36 -8.09
N VAL A 55 13.27 -2.21 -7.50
CA VAL A 55 12.15 -1.35 -7.90
C VAL A 55 12.48 0.14 -7.90
N LEU A 56 13.76 0.51 -8.03
CA LEU A 56 14.18 1.91 -8.21
C LEU A 56 13.69 2.52 -9.53
N SER A 57 13.47 1.67 -10.54
CA SER A 57 12.84 2.03 -11.81
C SER A 57 11.82 0.96 -12.15
N PRO A 58 10.68 0.93 -11.41
CA PRO A 58 9.74 -0.16 -11.55
C PRO A 58 9.15 -0.16 -12.95
N SER A 59 9.09 -1.32 -13.58
CA SER A 59 8.36 -1.52 -14.82
C SER A 59 6.86 -1.44 -14.58
N GLU A 60 6.10 -1.25 -15.65
CA GLU A 60 4.64 -1.29 -15.60
C GLU A 60 4.12 -2.63 -15.06
N ALA A 61 4.70 -3.74 -15.50
CA ALA A 61 4.33 -5.08 -15.05
C ALA A 61 4.57 -5.29 -13.53
N GLN A 62 5.64 -4.72 -12.99
CA GLN A 62 5.90 -4.76 -11.54
C GLN A 62 4.89 -3.90 -10.76
N ALA A 63 4.54 -2.72 -11.26
CA ALA A 63 3.52 -1.89 -10.62
C ALA A 63 2.14 -2.57 -10.65
N ALA A 64 1.79 -3.19 -11.78
CA ALA A 64 0.53 -3.93 -11.94
C ALA A 64 0.43 -5.13 -10.99
N SER A 65 1.51 -5.89 -10.80
CA SER A 65 1.51 -7.02 -9.86
C SER A 65 1.35 -6.58 -8.40
N MET A 66 1.89 -5.42 -8.03
CA MET A 66 1.74 -4.84 -6.69
C MET A 66 0.37 -4.19 -6.45
N MET A 67 -0.31 -3.75 -7.51
CA MET A 67 -1.61 -3.06 -7.45
C MET A 67 -2.65 -3.86 -6.67
N VAL A 68 -2.71 -5.18 -6.87
CA VAL A 68 -3.67 -6.07 -6.18
C VAL A 68 -3.48 -5.99 -4.67
N GLY A 69 -2.24 -6.05 -4.19
CA GLY A 69 -1.92 -5.95 -2.76
C GLY A 69 -2.21 -4.56 -2.18
N LEU A 70 -2.04 -3.51 -2.97
CA LEU A 70 -2.34 -2.14 -2.56
C LEU A 70 -3.84 -1.88 -2.47
N VAL A 71 -4.63 -2.32 -3.46
CA VAL A 71 -6.09 -2.12 -3.47
C VAL A 71 -6.77 -2.79 -2.29
N VAL A 72 -6.26 -3.94 -1.82
CA VAL A 72 -6.80 -4.61 -0.62
C VAL A 72 -6.29 -4.02 0.70
N SER A 73 -5.40 -3.02 0.65
CA SER A 73 -4.96 -2.35 1.87
C SER A 73 -6.14 -1.62 2.53
N PRO A 74 -6.25 -1.63 3.88
CA PRO A 74 -7.37 -1.00 4.57
C PRO A 74 -7.58 0.48 4.19
N THR A 75 -6.48 1.22 4.03
CA THR A 75 -6.50 2.65 3.68
C THR A 75 -7.12 2.89 2.29
N LEU A 76 -6.72 2.11 1.28
CA LEU A 76 -7.25 2.25 -0.09
C LEU A 76 -8.67 1.74 -0.20
N LEU A 77 -9.01 0.63 0.47
CA LEU A 77 -10.38 0.11 0.52
C LEU A 77 -11.34 1.12 1.14
N ALA A 78 -10.95 1.76 2.24
CA ALA A 78 -11.77 2.78 2.89
C ALA A 78 -11.96 4.01 2.00
N ALA A 79 -10.90 4.48 1.34
CA ALA A 79 -10.97 5.61 0.41
C ALA A 79 -11.86 5.33 -0.80
N ALA A 80 -11.69 4.16 -1.43
CA ALA A 80 -12.49 3.73 -2.56
C ALA A 80 -13.97 3.53 -2.18
N ALA A 81 -14.25 2.95 -1.00
CA ALA A 81 -15.62 2.80 -0.51
C ALA A 81 -16.29 4.14 -0.18
N ALA A 82 -15.53 5.11 0.32
CA ALA A 82 -16.05 6.46 0.62
C ALA A 82 -16.53 7.21 -0.64
N ALA A 83 -16.04 6.84 -1.83
CA ALA A 83 -16.50 7.40 -3.10
C ALA A 83 -17.99 7.16 -3.38
N SER A 84 -18.63 6.21 -2.67
CA SER A 84 -20.07 5.90 -2.78
C SER A 84 -20.53 5.67 -4.23
N SER A 85 -19.64 5.11 -5.05
CA SER A 85 -19.84 4.80 -6.46
C SER A 85 -19.46 3.35 -6.72
N THR A 86 -19.84 2.79 -7.87
CA THR A 86 -19.32 1.51 -8.39
C THR A 86 -18.43 1.70 -9.63
N ASP A 87 -18.29 2.94 -10.09
CA ASP A 87 -17.40 3.31 -11.19
C ASP A 87 -15.94 3.35 -10.70
N THR A 88 -15.07 2.58 -11.34
CA THR A 88 -13.67 2.40 -10.89
C THR A 88 -12.85 3.66 -11.07
N ALA A 89 -13.11 4.46 -12.11
CA ALA A 89 -12.44 5.74 -12.31
C ALA A 89 -12.75 6.72 -11.17
N THR A 90 -14.03 6.79 -10.76
CA THR A 90 -14.45 7.58 -9.59
C THR A 90 -13.81 7.09 -8.29
N MET A 91 -13.76 5.78 -8.06
CA MET A 91 -13.08 5.20 -6.89
C MET A 91 -11.58 5.52 -6.86
N ALA A 92 -10.90 5.36 -7.99
CA ALA A 92 -9.48 5.65 -8.13
C ALA A 92 -9.16 7.12 -7.89
N ALA A 93 -10.04 8.03 -8.33
CA ALA A 93 -9.91 9.46 -8.07
C ALA A 93 -10.08 9.81 -6.58
N ALA A 94 -10.83 9.02 -5.81
CA ALA A 94 -11.00 9.22 -4.37
C ALA A 94 -9.78 8.77 -3.54
N ILE A 95 -8.90 7.93 -4.11
CA ILE A 95 -7.64 7.53 -3.48
C ILE A 95 -6.63 8.68 -3.66
N SER A 96 -6.08 9.20 -2.57
CA SER A 96 -5.02 10.21 -2.57
C SER A 96 -3.63 9.61 -2.74
N ASP A 97 -2.65 10.42 -3.17
CA ASP A 97 -1.26 9.96 -3.34
C ASP A 97 -0.62 9.59 -2.01
N GLU A 98 -0.95 10.32 -0.93
CA GLU A 98 -0.49 10.04 0.42
C GLU A 98 -0.93 8.67 0.91
N GLN A 99 -2.17 8.29 0.63
CA GLN A 99 -2.70 6.96 0.96
C GLN A 99 -1.99 5.85 0.17
N ILE A 100 -1.64 6.10 -1.10
CA ILE A 100 -0.85 5.15 -1.90
C ILE A 100 0.55 4.98 -1.29
N LEU A 101 1.23 6.08 -0.95
CA LEU A 101 2.54 6.04 -0.30
C LEU A 101 2.49 5.28 1.03
N GLU A 102 1.48 5.53 1.86
CA GLU A 102 1.27 4.84 3.12
C GLU A 102 1.04 3.34 2.91
N ALA A 103 0.19 2.96 1.94
CA ALA A 103 -0.07 1.56 1.63
C ALA A 103 1.18 0.82 1.13
N VAL A 104 2.00 1.45 0.28
CA VAL A 104 3.28 0.88 -0.16
C VAL A 104 4.21 0.68 1.03
N ARG A 105 4.35 1.70 1.90
CA ARG A 105 5.20 1.63 3.09
C ARG A 105 4.73 0.52 4.04
N ALA A 106 3.42 0.43 4.30
CA ALA A 106 2.83 -0.61 5.12
C ALA A 106 3.07 -2.01 4.55
N GLY A 107 2.89 -2.19 3.24
CA GLY A 107 3.15 -3.47 2.56
C GLY A 107 4.61 -3.91 2.67
N TRP A 108 5.56 -2.99 2.47
CA TRP A 108 6.99 -3.29 2.59
C TRP A 108 7.41 -3.59 4.03
N ASN A 109 6.86 -2.85 5.00
CA ASN A 109 7.08 -3.13 6.41
C ASN A 109 6.59 -4.54 6.77
N ALA A 110 5.38 -4.92 6.33
CA ALA A 110 4.85 -6.25 6.56
C ALA A 110 5.75 -7.36 5.98
N VAL A 111 6.21 -7.20 4.73
CA VAL A 111 7.13 -8.17 4.08
C VAL A 111 8.49 -8.22 4.80
N ALA A 112 8.94 -7.10 5.37
CA ALA A 112 10.16 -7.02 6.14
C ALA A 112 10.01 -7.51 7.60
N GLY A 113 8.83 -8.04 7.99
CA GLY A 113 8.54 -8.51 9.34
C GLY A 113 8.34 -7.38 10.36
N VAL A 114 8.15 -6.14 9.90
CA VAL A 114 7.83 -4.99 10.73
C VAL A 114 6.32 -4.93 10.90
N GLY A 115 5.84 -5.40 12.05
CA GLY A 115 4.43 -5.34 12.42
C GLY A 115 3.96 -3.91 12.73
N PRO A 116 2.64 -3.67 12.77
CA PRO A 116 2.11 -2.41 13.29
C PRO A 116 2.63 -2.19 14.71
N ALA A 117 3.05 -0.97 15.01
CA ALA A 117 3.43 -0.60 16.38
C ALA A 117 2.25 -0.94 17.31
N PRO A 118 2.49 -1.57 18.47
CA PRO A 118 1.42 -1.85 19.41
C PRO A 118 0.71 -0.54 19.76
N THR A 119 -0.60 -0.47 19.55
CA THR A 119 -1.42 0.65 20.01
C THR A 119 -1.34 0.71 21.54
N ALA A 120 -1.34 1.93 22.10
CA ALA A 120 -1.14 2.17 23.53
C ALA A 120 -2.13 1.42 24.46
N GLU A 121 -3.24 0.91 23.95
CA GLU A 121 -4.18 0.05 24.71
C GLU A 121 -3.56 -1.27 25.17
N THR A 122 -2.59 -1.84 24.43
CA THR A 122 -2.00 -3.14 24.79
C THR A 122 -0.99 -3.03 25.94
N MET A 123 -0.55 -1.83 26.30
CA MET A 123 0.40 -1.59 27.40
C MET A 123 -0.25 -1.54 28.78
N ASN A 124 -1.58 -1.40 28.87
CA ASN A 124 -2.29 -1.29 30.16
C ASN A 124 -2.96 -2.61 30.61
N ALA A 125 -2.78 -3.72 29.88
CA ALA A 125 -3.43 -4.99 30.18
C ALA A 125 -2.60 -5.94 31.07
N THR A 126 -1.64 -5.43 31.84
CA THR A 126 -0.89 -6.21 32.83
C THR A 126 -0.81 -5.43 34.15
N THR A 127 -1.85 -5.57 34.97
CA THR A 127 -1.79 -5.27 36.40
C THR A 127 -2.56 -6.33 37.16
#